data_AF-A0A956CA62-F1
#
_entry.id   AF-A0A956CA62-F1
#
_cell.length_a   1.000
_cell.length_b   1.000
_cell.length_c   1.000
_cell.angle_alpha   90.00
_cell.angle_beta   90.00
_cell.angle_gamma   90.00
#
_symmetry.space_group_name_H-M   'P 1'
#
loop_
_entity.id
_entity.type
_entity.pdbx_description
1 polymer ?
#
loop_
_entity_poly.entity_id
_entity_poly.type
_entity_poly.pdbx_seq_one_letter_code
_entity_poly.pdbx_strand_id
1 'polypeptide(L)'
;MRHFALWFGALASCVSFACSDHDPEIGHVGGGSGGVGATGGASGAGGSSATGGSAGASGASGAGGAAGASCAPDPGIQDPVLPCDVDAVLEAKCRRCHTEPQANGAPFPLLTWEDTQGTYVGKPIYVRMQNAIETGFMPFTALTLDPPVEDLTQQEKDTLLAWLADCAKPVDGVVCP
;
A
#
# COMPACT_ATOMS: atom_id res chain seq x y z
N MET A 1 -54.71 -9.76 -22.29
CA MET A 1 -53.92 -10.23 -23.46
C MET A 1 -52.48 -9.84 -23.18
N ARG A 2 -51.65 -10.80 -22.71
CA ARG A 2 -50.45 -11.33 -23.40
C ARG A 2 -49.49 -10.20 -23.76
N HIS A 3 -48.28 -10.07 -23.21
CA HIS A 3 -47.18 -11.04 -23.31
C HIS A 3 -46.19 -10.93 -22.13
N PHE A 4 -45.92 -12.07 -21.50
CA PHE A 4 -44.76 -12.32 -20.63
C PHE A 4 -43.60 -12.75 -21.53
N ALA A 5 -42.46 -12.05 -21.50
CA ALA A 5 -41.23 -12.50 -22.13
C ALA A 5 -40.31 -13.08 -21.03
N LEU A 6 -40.27 -14.41 -20.98
CA LEU A 6 -39.33 -15.19 -20.19
C LEU A 6 -37.98 -15.18 -20.92
N TRP A 7 -36.94 -14.65 -20.28
CA TRP A 7 -35.56 -14.82 -20.72
C TRP A 7 -34.93 -15.93 -19.90
N PHE A 8 -34.78 -17.10 -20.52
CA PHE A 8 -34.07 -18.26 -20.00
C PHE A 8 -32.64 -18.25 -20.56
N GLY A 9 -31.66 -18.38 -19.66
CA GLY A 9 -30.48 -19.19 -19.91
C GLY A 9 -29.19 -18.46 -20.29
N ALA A 10 -28.28 -18.36 -19.32
CA ALA A 10 -26.91 -18.86 -19.45
C ALA A 10 -26.25 -18.92 -18.06
N LEU A 11 -26.42 -20.06 -17.38
CA LEU A 11 -25.56 -20.48 -16.27
C LEU A 11 -24.21 -20.86 -16.85
N ALA A 12 -23.23 -19.96 -16.77
CA ALA A 12 -21.83 -20.31 -16.94
C ALA A 12 -21.24 -20.67 -15.57
N SER A 13 -21.30 -21.97 -15.26
CA SER A 13 -20.47 -22.59 -14.22
C SER A 13 -19.00 -22.44 -14.61
N CYS A 14 -18.28 -21.54 -13.95
CA CYS A 14 -16.83 -21.60 -13.88
C CYS A 14 -16.45 -22.23 -12.55
N VAL A 15 -15.91 -23.43 -12.71
CA VAL A 15 -15.40 -24.35 -11.71
C VAL A 15 -14.37 -23.70 -10.78
N SER A 16 -14.55 -24.00 -9.50
CA SER A 16 -13.60 -23.99 -8.39
C SER A 16 -12.10 -23.87 -8.74
N PHE A 17 -11.45 -22.83 -8.20
CA PHE A 17 -10.02 -22.87 -7.89
C PHE A 17 -9.89 -22.92 -6.37
N ALA A 18 -9.90 -24.15 -5.84
CA ALA A 18 -9.55 -24.42 -4.45
C ALA A 18 -8.02 -24.52 -4.33
N CYS A 19 -7.50 -23.92 -3.27
CA CYS A 19 -6.30 -24.27 -2.50
C CYS A 19 -5.13 -24.92 -3.24
N SER A 20 -4.02 -24.19 -3.36
CA SER A 20 -2.69 -24.81 -3.33
C SER A 20 -2.02 -24.42 -2.02
N ASP A 21 -2.23 -25.26 -1.01
CA ASP A 21 -1.30 -25.46 0.09
C ASP A 21 0.10 -25.75 -0.46
N HIS A 22 1.08 -24.97 -0.03
CA HIS A 22 2.49 -25.38 -0.09
C HIS A 22 3.20 -24.97 1.20
N ASP A 23 3.05 -25.82 2.20
CA ASP A 23 4.06 -26.07 3.23
C ASP A 23 4.34 -27.59 3.12
N PRO A 24 5.61 -28.02 3.06
CA PRO A 24 6.22 -28.39 4.32
C PRO A 24 7.74 -28.16 4.43
N GLU A 25 8.17 -28.20 5.69
CA GLU A 25 9.52 -28.51 6.22
C GLU A 25 10.46 -27.33 6.56
N ILE A 26 10.24 -26.79 7.76
CA ILE A 26 11.14 -26.94 8.91
C ILE A 26 12.65 -26.85 8.59
N GLY A 27 13.20 -25.63 8.70
CA GLY A 27 14.62 -25.34 8.90
C GLY A 27 14.82 -24.56 10.18
N HIS A 28 15.30 -25.25 11.20
CA HIS A 28 15.42 -24.81 12.59
C HIS A 28 16.60 -23.84 12.83
N VAL A 29 16.37 -22.86 13.72
CA VAL A 29 17.30 -22.16 14.64
C VAL A 29 18.61 -21.53 14.13
N GLY A 30 18.74 -20.24 14.40
CA GLY A 30 20.02 -19.53 14.37
C GLY A 30 19.91 -18.08 14.82
N GLY A 31 19.73 -17.86 16.14
CA GLY A 31 19.82 -16.54 16.74
C GLY A 31 21.24 -15.96 16.63
N GLY A 32 21.33 -14.64 16.43
CA GLY A 32 22.59 -13.91 16.34
C GLY A 32 22.42 -12.48 16.85
N SER A 33 22.48 -12.35 18.17
CA SER A 33 22.52 -11.08 18.89
C SER A 33 23.89 -10.41 18.76
N GLY A 34 23.91 -9.11 18.48
CA GLY A 34 24.92 -8.17 18.99
C GLY A 34 26.26 -8.08 18.25
N GLY A 35 26.75 -6.84 18.09
CA GLY A 35 28.10 -6.58 17.62
C GLY A 35 28.40 -5.11 17.38
N VAL A 36 28.51 -4.34 18.47
CA VAL A 36 29.09 -2.99 18.48
C VAL A 36 30.53 -3.01 17.93
N GLY A 37 30.81 -2.18 16.93
CA GLY A 37 32.16 -2.01 16.38
C GLY A 37 33.01 -1.12 17.28
N ALA A 38 33.92 -1.74 18.04
CA ALA A 38 35.02 -1.06 18.71
C ALA A 38 36.31 -1.21 17.87
N THR A 39 36.90 -0.08 17.50
CA THR A 39 38.23 0.01 16.87
C THR A 39 39.33 -0.07 17.94
N GLY A 40 40.21 -1.07 17.85
CA GLY A 40 41.42 -1.16 18.67
C GLY A 40 42.32 -2.30 18.20
N GLY A 41 43.50 -1.97 17.68
CA GLY A 41 44.44 -2.91 17.07
C GLY A 41 45.43 -3.58 18.03
N ALA A 42 46.11 -4.63 17.55
CA ALA A 42 47.55 -4.83 17.61
C ALA A 42 47.94 -6.25 17.11
N SER A 43 48.86 -6.26 16.14
CA SER A 43 50.00 -7.16 15.91
C SER A 43 49.94 -8.65 16.30
N GLY A 44 50.11 -9.53 15.30
CA GLY A 44 50.54 -10.91 15.50
C GLY A 44 50.82 -11.64 14.19
N ALA A 45 52.10 -11.81 13.86
CA ALA A 45 52.59 -12.50 12.67
C ALA A 45 52.56 -14.03 12.80
N GLY A 46 52.36 -14.74 11.69
CA GLY A 46 52.56 -16.18 11.59
C GLY A 46 52.05 -16.75 10.26
N GLY A 47 52.95 -16.93 9.30
CA GLY A 47 52.62 -17.37 7.94
C GLY A 47 52.41 -18.87 7.77
N SER A 48 51.90 -19.26 6.60
CA SER A 48 52.50 -20.27 5.72
C SER A 48 51.75 -20.33 4.39
N SER A 49 52.55 -20.45 3.34
CA SER A 49 52.19 -20.47 1.94
C SER A 49 51.26 -21.63 1.54
N ALA A 50 50.30 -21.35 0.67
CA ALA A 50 49.75 -22.32 -0.27
C ALA A 50 49.58 -21.65 -1.64
N THR A 51 50.18 -22.30 -2.63
CA THR A 51 50.27 -21.94 -4.04
C THR A 51 49.02 -22.36 -4.82
N GLY A 52 48.61 -21.53 -5.78
CA GLY A 52 48.11 -21.97 -7.09
C GLY A 52 46.61 -22.23 -7.24
N GLY A 53 45.96 -21.42 -8.08
CA GLY A 53 44.62 -21.70 -8.60
C GLY A 53 44.16 -20.60 -9.57
N SER A 54 44.19 -20.92 -10.86
CA SER A 54 44.07 -20.02 -12.00
C SER A 54 42.69 -19.37 -12.20
N ALA A 55 42.73 -18.26 -12.95
CA ALA A 55 41.64 -17.48 -13.51
C ALA A 55 40.42 -18.27 -14.02
N GLY A 56 39.23 -17.71 -13.74
CA GLY A 56 37.98 -18.01 -14.41
C GLY A 56 37.06 -16.80 -14.34
N ALA A 57 37.07 -15.97 -15.39
CA ALA A 57 36.14 -14.88 -15.59
C ALA A 57 34.79 -15.44 -16.09
N SER A 58 33.69 -15.10 -15.43
CA SER A 58 32.29 -15.15 -15.90
C SER A 58 31.50 -14.37 -14.82
N GLY A 59 30.94 -13.18 -15.04
CA GLY A 59 30.10 -12.79 -16.15
C GLY A 59 28.63 -12.93 -15.71
N ALA A 60 27.99 -11.79 -15.42
CA ALA A 60 26.57 -11.60 -15.06
C ALA A 60 26.12 -12.15 -13.68
N SER A 61 25.33 -11.45 -12.88
CA SER A 61 24.26 -10.52 -13.23
C SER A 61 24.27 -9.36 -12.25
N GLY A 62 24.33 -8.13 -12.75
CA GLY A 62 23.96 -6.98 -11.94
C GLY A 62 22.54 -7.22 -11.47
N ALA A 63 22.35 -7.35 -10.15
CA ALA A 63 21.03 -7.20 -9.57
C ALA A 63 20.57 -5.82 -10.00
N GLY A 64 19.68 -5.78 -10.99
CA GLY A 64 18.99 -4.56 -11.37
C GLY A 64 18.38 -4.04 -10.08
N GLY A 65 18.94 -2.96 -9.54
CA GLY A 65 18.35 -2.27 -8.41
C GLY A 65 16.92 -1.99 -8.85
N ALA A 66 15.95 -2.55 -8.14
CA ALA A 66 14.57 -2.14 -8.27
C ALA A 66 14.62 -0.62 -8.15
N ALA A 67 14.44 0.09 -9.26
CA ALA A 67 14.35 1.53 -9.25
C ALA A 67 13.24 1.81 -8.23
N GLY A 68 13.61 2.38 -7.08
CA GLY A 68 12.65 2.64 -6.01
C GLY A 68 11.49 3.37 -6.64
N ALA A 69 10.29 2.78 -6.58
CA ALA A 69 9.13 3.30 -7.25
C ALA A 69 8.97 4.77 -6.85
N SER A 70 9.07 5.68 -7.82
CA SER A 70 8.97 7.10 -7.53
C SER A 70 7.54 7.41 -7.11
N CYS A 71 7.38 8.19 -6.04
CA CYS A 71 6.08 8.76 -5.67
C CYS A 71 5.64 9.90 -6.62
N ALA A 72 6.41 10.20 -7.66
CA ALA A 72 5.97 11.13 -8.69
C ALA A 72 4.82 10.47 -9.49
N PRO A 73 3.73 11.21 -9.80
CA PRO A 73 2.70 10.73 -10.70
C PRO A 73 3.29 10.44 -12.08
N ASP A 74 2.67 9.52 -12.82
CA ASP A 74 3.07 9.21 -14.19
C ASP A 74 2.94 10.49 -15.04
N PRO A 75 3.98 10.90 -15.79
CA PRO A 75 3.93 12.09 -16.65
C PRO A 75 2.86 12.02 -17.75
N GLY A 76 2.31 10.84 -18.02
CA GLY A 76 1.17 10.64 -18.93
C GLY A 76 -0.17 11.09 -18.37
N ILE A 77 -0.32 11.21 -17.04
CA ILE A 77 -1.56 11.70 -16.41
C ILE A 77 -1.71 13.20 -16.69
N GLN A 78 -2.78 13.60 -17.37
CA GLN A 78 -3.07 15.00 -17.69
C GLN A 78 -4.08 15.60 -16.71
N ASP A 79 -5.01 14.80 -16.22
CA ASP A 79 -6.06 15.20 -15.28
C ASP A 79 -6.06 14.24 -14.08
N PRO A 80 -5.25 14.52 -13.04
CA PRO A 80 -5.07 13.58 -11.95
C PRO A 80 -6.31 13.54 -11.04
N VAL A 81 -6.96 12.38 -10.99
CA VAL A 81 -8.13 12.14 -10.14
C VAL A 81 -7.93 10.94 -9.23
N LEU A 82 -8.79 10.82 -8.22
CA LEU A 82 -8.81 9.67 -7.32
C LEU A 82 -9.27 8.41 -8.09
N PRO A 83 -8.66 7.24 -7.84
CA PRO A 83 -9.23 5.97 -8.31
C PRO A 83 -10.66 5.79 -7.77
N CYS A 84 -11.57 5.24 -8.57
CA CYS A 84 -13.00 5.25 -8.20
C CYS A 84 -13.36 4.41 -6.98
N ASP A 85 -12.67 3.31 -6.77
CA ASP A 85 -12.79 2.52 -5.55
C ASP A 85 -12.32 3.30 -4.32
N VAL A 86 -11.21 4.03 -4.43
CA VAL A 86 -10.71 4.93 -3.38
C VAL A 86 -11.69 6.07 -3.12
N ASP A 87 -12.17 6.73 -4.19
CA ASP A 87 -13.08 7.86 -4.12
C ASP A 87 -14.39 7.49 -3.39
N ALA A 88 -14.97 6.34 -3.73
CA ALA A 88 -16.18 5.83 -3.10
C ALA A 88 -15.99 5.60 -1.58
N VAL A 89 -14.85 5.06 -1.16
CA VAL A 89 -14.56 4.86 0.27
C VAL A 89 -14.36 6.20 0.99
N LEU A 90 -13.60 7.13 0.39
CA LEU A 90 -13.39 8.44 0.97
C LEU A 90 -14.70 9.21 1.12
N GLU A 91 -15.58 9.15 0.11
CA GLU A 91 -16.91 9.75 0.17
C GLU A 91 -17.75 9.17 1.30
N ALA A 92 -17.87 7.85 1.36
CA ALA A 92 -18.72 7.18 2.33
C ALA A 92 -18.23 7.34 3.78
N LYS A 93 -16.91 7.31 4.01
CA LYS A 93 -16.34 7.15 5.36
C LYS A 93 -15.58 8.37 5.87
N CYS A 94 -15.03 9.22 4.99
CA CYS A 94 -14.10 10.27 5.39
C CYS A 94 -14.64 11.70 5.15
N ARG A 95 -15.31 11.94 4.01
CA ARG A 95 -15.70 13.30 3.58
C ARG A 95 -16.77 13.96 4.44
N ARG A 96 -17.51 13.21 5.26
CA ARG A 96 -18.42 13.81 6.27
C ARG A 96 -17.70 14.77 7.22
N CYS A 97 -16.41 14.53 7.49
CA CYS A 97 -15.59 15.39 8.34
C CYS A 97 -14.51 16.11 7.51
N HIS A 98 -13.87 15.39 6.59
CA HIS A 98 -12.82 15.91 5.71
C HIS A 98 -13.39 16.58 4.45
N THR A 99 -14.23 17.59 4.65
CA THR A 99 -14.83 18.44 3.61
C THR A 99 -14.27 19.87 3.65
N GLU A 100 -14.80 20.75 2.80
CA GLU A 100 -14.52 22.18 2.79
C GLU A 100 -15.85 22.96 2.91
N PRO A 101 -16.11 23.65 4.04
CA PRO A 101 -15.26 23.78 5.23
C PRO A 101 -15.15 22.49 6.04
N GLN A 102 -14.02 22.28 6.72
CA GLN A 102 -13.82 21.07 7.53
C GLN A 102 -14.82 20.99 8.69
N ALA A 103 -15.25 19.78 9.03
CA ALA A 103 -16.21 19.53 10.10
C ALA A 103 -15.62 18.58 11.16
N ASN A 104 -16.20 18.62 12.36
CA ASN A 104 -15.87 17.70 13.47
C ASN A 104 -14.38 17.65 13.84
N GLY A 105 -13.65 18.75 13.65
CA GLY A 105 -12.23 18.85 13.98
C GLY A 105 -11.27 18.21 12.96
N ALA A 106 -11.75 17.83 11.77
CA ALA A 106 -10.87 17.41 10.69
C ALA A 106 -9.90 18.56 10.30
N PRO A 107 -8.60 18.27 10.12
CA PRO A 107 -7.60 19.33 9.88
C PRO A 107 -7.42 19.74 8.42
N PHE A 108 -7.93 18.97 7.46
CA PHE A 108 -7.78 19.20 6.01
C PHE A 108 -8.89 18.51 5.22
N PRO A 109 -9.22 18.98 3.99
CA PRO A 109 -10.17 18.31 3.11
C PRO A 109 -9.57 17.03 2.50
N LEU A 110 -10.42 16.13 2.03
CA LEU A 110 -10.07 14.93 1.25
C LEU A 110 -11.01 14.81 0.04
N LEU A 111 -11.23 15.93 -0.64
CA LEU A 111 -12.19 16.05 -1.74
C LEU A 111 -11.56 15.70 -3.08
N THR A 112 -10.28 16.02 -3.28
CA THR A 112 -9.57 15.74 -4.53
C THR A 112 -8.32 14.89 -4.33
N TRP A 113 -7.70 14.46 -5.42
CA TRP A 113 -6.42 13.78 -5.36
C TRP A 113 -5.33 14.70 -4.76
N GLU A 114 -5.28 15.97 -5.17
CA GLU A 114 -4.30 16.96 -4.70
C GLU A 114 -4.34 17.14 -3.19
N ASP A 115 -5.54 17.10 -2.58
CA ASP A 115 -5.68 17.17 -1.12
C ASP A 115 -4.84 16.09 -0.42
N THR A 116 -4.78 14.89 -0.99
CA THR A 116 -4.02 13.76 -0.41
C THR A 116 -2.51 13.90 -0.59
N GLN A 117 -2.09 14.70 -1.57
CA GLN A 117 -0.69 15.01 -1.85
C GLN A 117 -0.18 16.22 -1.04
N GLY A 118 -1.08 16.98 -0.43
CA GLY A 118 -0.74 18.08 0.46
C GLY A 118 0.10 17.64 1.66
N THR A 119 0.57 18.61 2.46
CA THR A 119 1.39 18.34 3.65
C THR A 119 0.64 18.74 4.92
N TYR A 120 0.66 17.85 5.91
CA TYR A 120 0.13 18.11 7.26
C TYR A 120 1.15 17.73 8.33
N VAL A 121 1.55 18.72 9.14
CA VAL A 121 2.57 18.58 10.20
C VAL A 121 3.88 18.00 9.65
N GLY A 122 4.34 18.55 8.52
CA GLY A 122 5.61 18.20 7.88
C GLY A 122 5.65 16.82 7.21
N LYS A 123 4.51 16.15 7.04
CA LYS A 123 4.40 14.88 6.32
C LYS A 123 3.35 14.97 5.20
N PRO A 124 3.53 14.27 4.07
CA PRO A 124 2.47 14.12 3.09
C PRO A 124 1.20 13.55 3.74
N ILE A 125 0.04 14.04 3.32
CA ILE A 125 -1.26 13.67 3.89
C ILE A 125 -1.52 12.17 3.67
N TYR A 126 -1.21 11.61 2.49
CA TYR A 126 -1.37 10.17 2.25
C TYR A 126 -0.58 9.29 3.24
N VAL A 127 0.62 9.71 3.67
CA VAL A 127 1.40 9.00 4.70
C VAL A 127 0.71 9.04 6.07
N ARG A 128 0.05 10.17 6.38
CA ARG A 128 -0.73 10.31 7.61
C ARG A 128 -2.01 9.48 7.56
N MET A 129 -2.70 9.47 6.43
CA MET A 129 -3.88 8.64 6.19
C MET A 129 -3.55 7.16 6.38
N GLN A 130 -2.45 6.70 5.79
CA GLN A 130 -2.00 5.30 5.92
C GLN A 130 -1.82 4.92 7.38
N ASN A 131 -1.04 5.72 8.13
CA ASN A 131 -0.81 5.46 9.55
C ASN A 131 -2.10 5.48 10.38
N ALA A 132 -3.03 6.40 10.09
CA ALA A 132 -4.31 6.49 10.80
C ALA A 132 -5.20 5.25 10.55
N ILE A 133 -5.20 4.72 9.33
CA ILE A 133 -5.97 3.52 8.96
C ILE A 133 -5.30 2.25 9.51
N GLU A 134 -3.97 2.14 9.45
CA GLU A 134 -3.22 1.01 9.98
C GLU A 134 -3.43 0.85 11.49
N THR A 135 -3.38 1.96 12.22
CA THR A 135 -3.55 1.99 13.68
C THR A 135 -5.01 1.94 14.14
N GLY A 136 -5.97 1.99 13.22
CA GLY A 136 -7.40 2.05 13.55
C GLY A 136 -7.83 3.36 14.21
N PHE A 137 -7.06 4.43 14.04
CA PHE A 137 -7.41 5.76 14.52
C PHE A 137 -8.51 6.41 13.68
N MET A 138 -8.53 6.13 12.37
CA MET A 138 -9.56 6.58 11.44
C MET A 138 -10.26 5.39 10.76
N PRO A 139 -11.59 5.45 10.56
CA PRO A 139 -12.52 6.51 10.97
C PRO A 139 -12.65 6.68 12.50
N PHE A 140 -12.88 7.90 12.99
CA PHE A 140 -12.92 8.18 14.42
C PHE A 140 -14.29 7.81 15.04
N THR A 141 -14.51 6.51 15.27
CA THR A 141 -15.78 5.94 15.75
C THR A 141 -16.14 6.30 17.20
N ALA A 142 -15.22 6.91 17.95
CA ALA A 142 -15.50 7.45 19.27
C ALA A 142 -16.42 8.69 19.26
N LEU A 143 -16.60 9.34 18.09
CA LEU A 143 -17.51 10.46 17.94
C LEU A 143 -18.96 9.98 17.80
N THR A 144 -19.86 10.53 18.62
CA THR A 144 -21.29 10.21 18.54
C THR A 144 -21.97 11.16 17.54
N LEU A 145 -22.19 10.67 16.32
CA LEU A 145 -22.92 11.36 15.26
C LEU A 145 -24.19 10.58 14.87
N ASP A 146 -25.13 11.26 14.21
CA ASP A 146 -26.28 10.64 13.56
C ASP A 146 -26.22 10.94 12.04
N PRO A 147 -26.07 9.92 11.16
CA PRO A 147 -25.82 8.51 11.48
C PRO A 147 -24.43 8.32 12.12
N PRO A 148 -24.21 7.22 12.86
CA PRO A 148 -22.94 6.93 13.51
C PRO A 148 -21.79 6.85 12.50
N VAL A 149 -20.58 7.12 12.97
CA VAL A 149 -19.37 6.84 12.20
C VAL A 149 -19.15 5.33 12.25
N GLU A 150 -19.02 4.72 11.08
CA GLU A 150 -18.77 3.29 10.96
C GLU A 150 -17.29 3.02 10.70
N ASP A 151 -16.81 1.88 11.16
CA ASP A 151 -15.49 1.38 10.79
C ASP A 151 -15.41 1.08 9.28
N LEU A 152 -14.17 0.99 8.79
CA LEU A 152 -13.88 0.43 7.47
C LEU A 152 -14.06 -1.08 7.52
N THR A 153 -14.73 -1.63 6.51
CA THR A 153 -14.67 -3.05 6.21
C THR A 153 -13.25 -3.46 5.81
N GLN A 154 -12.94 -4.75 5.88
CA GLN A 154 -11.62 -5.24 5.47
C GLN A 154 -11.29 -4.88 4.02
N GLN A 155 -12.28 -4.99 3.11
CA GLN A 155 -12.11 -4.66 1.70
C GLN A 155 -11.81 -3.17 1.48
N GLU A 156 -12.53 -2.27 2.16
CA GLU A 156 -12.29 -0.83 2.08
C GLU A 156 -10.91 -0.46 2.64
N LYS A 157 -10.52 -1.10 3.75
CA LYS A 157 -9.19 -0.93 4.35
C LYS A 157 -8.08 -1.39 3.39
N ASP A 158 -8.22 -2.56 2.77
CA ASP A 158 -7.24 -3.09 1.83
C ASP A 158 -7.12 -2.20 0.57
N THR A 159 -8.26 -1.70 0.08
CA THR A 159 -8.32 -0.76 -1.06
C THR A 159 -7.51 0.51 -0.76
N LEU A 160 -7.78 1.15 0.39
CA LEU A 160 -7.07 2.37 0.77
C LEU A 160 -5.59 2.10 1.04
N LEU A 161 -5.25 1.05 1.79
CA LEU A 161 -3.85 0.78 2.14
C LEU A 161 -3.00 0.41 0.93
N ALA A 162 -3.55 -0.34 -0.04
CA ALA A 162 -2.84 -0.63 -1.28
C ALA A 162 -2.53 0.66 -2.06
N TRP A 163 -3.53 1.55 -2.21
CA TRP A 163 -3.36 2.82 -2.90
C TRP A 163 -2.39 3.77 -2.18
N LEU A 164 -2.50 3.89 -0.85
CA LEU A 164 -1.63 4.74 -0.05
C LEU A 164 -0.18 4.23 -0.03
N ALA A 165 0.02 2.90 -0.04
CA ALA A 165 1.34 2.29 -0.14
C ALA A 165 2.02 2.56 -1.50
N ASP A 166 1.24 2.77 -2.57
CA ASP A 166 1.73 3.23 -3.88
C ASP A 166 1.77 4.77 -3.99
N CYS A 167 2.03 5.45 -2.88
CA CYS A 167 2.11 6.91 -2.76
C CYS A 167 0.83 7.67 -3.17
N ALA A 168 -0.34 7.03 -3.07
CA ALA A 168 -1.62 7.63 -3.44
C ALA A 168 -1.63 8.18 -4.88
N LYS A 169 -1.10 7.42 -5.84
CA LYS A 169 -1.06 7.85 -7.24
C LYS A 169 -2.45 8.10 -7.84
N PRO A 170 -2.58 9.09 -8.73
CA PRO A 170 -3.84 9.36 -9.40
C PRO A 170 -4.08 8.41 -10.57
N VAL A 171 -5.29 8.45 -11.12
CA VAL A 171 -5.63 7.98 -12.47
C VAL A 171 -5.98 9.17 -13.37
N ASP A 172 -6.06 8.97 -14.69
CA ASP A 172 -6.31 10.05 -15.65
C ASP A 172 -7.81 10.21 -15.94
N GLY A 173 -8.41 11.32 -15.49
CA GLY A 173 -9.70 11.86 -15.94
C GLY A 173 -10.95 10.95 -15.84
N VAL A 174 -10.89 9.84 -15.11
CA VAL A 174 -12.04 8.95 -14.93
C VAL A 174 -12.97 9.52 -13.86
N VAL A 175 -14.08 10.13 -14.28
CA VAL A 175 -15.15 10.53 -13.35
C VAL A 175 -15.90 9.28 -12.90
N CYS A 176 -15.99 9.08 -11.60
CA CYS A 176 -16.66 7.94 -11.00
C CYS A 176 -18.19 8.11 -11.11
N PRO A 177 -18.93 7.03 -11.43
CA PRO A 177 -20.36 7.08 -11.69
C PRO A 177 -21.21 7.39 -10.46
#